data_AF-Q8SPU2-F1
#
_entry.id   AF-Q8SPU2-F1
#
_cell.length_a   1.000
_cell.length_b   1.000
_cell.length_c   1.000
_cell.angle_alpha   90.00
_cell.angle_beta   90.00
_cell.angle_gamma   90.00
#
_symmetry.space_group_name_H-M   'P 1'
#
loop_
_entity.id
_entity.type
_entity.pdbx_description
1 polymer ?
#
loop_
_entity_poly.entity_id
_entity_poly.type
_entity_poly.pdbx_seq_one_letter_code
_entity_poly.pdbx_strand_id
1 'polypeptide(L)' 'LEFMHILTRVNRKVATEFESFSLDATFHAKKQIPCIVSMLTKELYFYH' A
#
# COMPACT_ATOMS: atom_id res chain seq x y z
N LEU A 1 -1.16 14.52 8.70
CA LEU A 1 -0.52 13.20 8.80
C LEU A 1 0.72 13.25 7.92
N GLU A 2 1.87 12.80 8.42
CA GLU A 2 3.10 12.73 7.61
C GLU A 2 2.93 11.72 6.45
N PHE A 3 3.55 11.98 5.30
CA PHE A 3 3.36 11.20 4.08
C PHE A 3 3.73 9.72 4.21
N MET A 4 4.86 9.39 4.83
CA MET A 4 5.26 8.00 5.07
C MET A 4 4.26 7.28 6.00
N HIS A 5 3.66 7.97 6.97
CA HIS A 5 2.57 7.41 7.77
C HIS A 5 1.31 7.14 6.95
N ILE A 6 0.96 8.02 6.00
CA ILE A 6 -0.14 7.78 5.05
C ILE A 6 0.16 6.52 4.24
N LEU A 7 1.33 6.44 3.60
CA LEU A 7 1.70 5.32 2.76
C LEU A 7 1.82 3.99 3.54
N THR A 8 2.26 4.03 4.79
CA THR A 8 2.27 2.86 5.68
C THR A 8 0.84 2.35 5.94
N ARG A 9 -0.12 3.26 6.13
CA ARG A 9 -1.54 2.88 6.27
C ARG A 9 -2.10 2.32 4.96
N VAL A 10 -1.67 2.84 3.81
CA VAL A 10 -2.00 2.26 2.50
C VAL A 10 -1.46 0.83 2.38
N ASN A 11 -0.21 0.59 2.77
CA ASN A 11 0.38 -0.75 2.77
C ASN A 11 -0.45 -1.73 3.60
N ARG A 12 -0.82 -1.33 4.84
CA ARG A 12 -1.67 -2.15 5.69
C ARG A 12 -3.02 -2.41 5.03
N LYS A 13 -3.69 -1.37 4.52
CA LYS A 13 -5.00 -1.48 3.87
C LYS A 13 -4.96 -2.48 2.72
N VAL A 14 -3.98 -2.36 1.81
CA VAL A 14 -3.81 -3.27 0.67
C VAL A 14 -3.58 -4.71 1.13
N ALA A 15 -2.71 -4.93 2.12
CA ALA A 15 -2.40 -6.27 2.60
C ALA A 15 -3.59 -6.97 3.29
N THR A 16 -4.40 -6.21 4.06
CA THR A 16 -5.46 -6.81 4.88
C THR A 16 -6.80 -6.84 4.19
N GLU A 17 -7.13 -5.86 3.36
CA GLU A 17 -8.50 -5.68 2.83
C GLU A 17 -8.66 -6.16 1.39
N PHE A 18 -7.58 -6.49 0.68
CA PHE A 18 -7.64 -6.88 -0.74
C PHE A 18 -7.14 -8.30 -0.98
N GLU A 19 -7.86 -9.04 -1.81
CA GLU A 19 -7.53 -10.38 -2.30
C GLU A 19 -8.11 -10.54 -3.70
N SER A 20 -7.38 -11.19 -4.61
CA SER A 20 -7.83 -11.35 -6.00
C SER A 20 -8.94 -12.40 -6.14
N PHE A 21 -9.95 -12.06 -6.93
CA PHE A 21 -10.95 -13.03 -7.40
C PHE A 21 -10.72 -13.31 -8.89
N SER A 22 -10.56 -14.58 -9.26
CA SER A 22 -10.41 -15.03 -10.64
C SER A 22 -11.02 -16.42 -10.81
N LEU A 23 -11.55 -16.71 -12.00
CA LEU A 23 -11.99 -18.07 -12.35
C LEU A 23 -10.80 -19.00 -12.64
N ASP A 24 -9.65 -18.44 -13.02
CA ASP A 24 -8.41 -19.18 -13.14
C ASP A 24 -7.76 -19.33 -11.76
N ALA A 25 -7.66 -20.58 -11.30
CA ALA A 25 -7.06 -20.94 -10.01
C ALA A 25 -5.62 -20.43 -9.85
N THR A 26 -4.89 -20.23 -10.97
CA THR A 26 -3.55 -19.65 -10.97
C THR A 26 -3.55 -18.22 -10.42
N PHE A 27 -4.62 -17.46 -10.65
CA PHE A 27 -4.71 -16.04 -10.32
C PHE A 27 -5.70 -15.73 -9.17
N HIS A 28 -6.44 -16.73 -8.68
CA HIS A 28 -7.36 -16.56 -7.55
C HIS A 28 -6.63 -16.55 -6.20
N ALA A 29 -7.22 -15.85 -5.23
CA ALA A 29 -6.80 -15.76 -3.83
C ALA A 29 -5.36 -15.25 -3.63
N LYS A 30 -4.91 -14.36 -4.52
CA LYS A 30 -3.58 -13.73 -4.40
C LYS A 30 -3.67 -12.46 -3.57
N LYS A 31 -2.59 -12.19 -2.85
CA LYS A 31 -2.42 -11.04 -1.96
C LYS A 31 -1.37 -10.09 -2.54
N GLN A 32 -1.36 -8.85 -2.07
CA GLN A 32 -0.41 -7.83 -2.50
C GLN A 32 0.11 -7.00 -1.32
N ILE A 33 1.34 -6.49 -1.46
CA ILE A 33 1.90 -5.44 -0.62
C ILE A 33 2.55 -4.37 -1.52
N PRO A 34 2.23 -3.08 -1.38
CA PRO A 34 2.92 -2.02 -2.11
C PRO A 34 4.35 -1.81 -1.58
N CYS A 35 5.24 -1.38 -2.47
CA CYS A 35 6.63 -1.07 -2.15
C CYS A 35 6.85 0.45 -2.20
N ILE A 36 7.33 1.03 -1.11
CA ILE A 36 7.60 2.47 -1.00
C ILE A 36 9.12 2.65 -0.97
N VAL A 37 9.66 3.41 -1.92
CA VAL A 37 11.06 3.82 -1.93
C VAL A 37 11.10 5.33 -1.90
N SER A 38 11.72 5.89 -0.87
CA SER A 38 11.78 7.33 -0.64
C SER A 38 13.23 7.77 -0.51
N MET A 39 13.56 8.85 -1.21
CA MET A 39 14.81 9.61 -1.05
C MET A 39 14.51 11.00 -0.46
N LEU A 40 13.32 11.19 0.14
CA LEU A 40 12.98 12.43 0.83
C LEU A 40 13.99 12.65 1.96
N THR A 41 14.57 13.84 2.01
CA THR A 41 15.51 14.22 3.08
C THR A 41 14.82 14.95 4.24
N LYS A 42 13.50 15.12 4.17
CA LYS A 42 12.66 15.82 5.15
C LYS A 42 11.27 15.19 5.18
N GLU A 43 10.57 15.36 6.29
CA GLU A 43 9.17 14.97 6.42
C GLU A 43 8.29 15.77 5.45
N LEU A 44 7.36 15.08 4.80
CA LEU A 44 6.42 15.70 3.88
C LEU A 44 5.04 15.71 4.51
N TYR A 45 4.41 16.87 4.48
CA TYR A 45 3.05 17.04 4.94
C TYR A 45 2.23 17.82 3.92
N PHE A 46 1.06 17.27 3.58
CA PHE A 46 0.08 17.95 2.74
C PHE A 46 -0.86 18.74 3.66
N TYR A 47 -0.48 19.99 3.92
CA TYR A 47 -1.34 21.01 4.49
C TYR A 47 -1.31 22.21 3.54
N HIS A 48 -2.38 23.00 3.53
CA HIS A 48 -2.24 24.40 3.17
C HIS A 48 -1.70 25.17 4.37
#